data_AF-A0A7W0MRA6-F1
#
_entry.id   AF-A0A7W0MRA6-F1
#
_cell.length_a   1.000
_cell.length_b   1.000
_cell.length_c   1.000
_cell.angle_alpha   90.00
_cell.angle_beta   90.00
_cell.angle_gamma   90.00
#
_symmetry.space_group_name_H-M   'P 1'
#
loop_
_entity.id
_entity.type
_entity.pdbx_description
1 polymer ?
#
loop_
_entity_poly.entity_id
_entity_poly.type
_entity_poly.pdbx_seq_one_letter_code
_entity_poly.pdbx_strand_id
1 'polypeptide(L)'
;VLDRLGDRPVMLAGAGLLAGGMLVGPLATGLGGLLPLWAALGVGYSATQTPAGRLLRRSALPEDRPALFAAQFALSHACWLITYPLAGMLGAAAGLDATFLAMAAISLGAILAARAVWPAQDPGEIAHSHADLALDHPHLAEVPPGPGRRHTHSFVIDSLHPDWPRPA
;
A
#
# COMPACT_ATOMS: atom_id res chain seq x y z
N VAL A 1 14.46 3.37 10.86
CA VAL A 1 13.04 3.68 11.20
C VAL A 1 12.12 2.55 10.77
N LEU A 2 12.11 2.18 9.48
CA LEU A 2 11.27 1.09 8.95
C LEU A 2 11.55 -0.27 9.60
N ASP A 3 12.79 -0.57 9.98
CA ASP A 3 13.12 -1.84 10.65
C ASP A 3 12.60 -1.93 12.09
N ARG A 4 12.21 -0.78 12.67
CA ARG A 4 11.64 -0.72 14.03
C ARG A 4 10.12 -0.58 14.05
N LEU A 5 9.54 0.11 13.07
CA LEU A 5 8.09 0.40 13.03
C LEU A 5 7.33 -0.49 12.05
N GLY A 6 7.99 -1.07 11.04
CA GLY A 6 7.33 -1.78 9.95
C GLY A 6 6.75 -0.84 8.88
N ASP A 7 6.53 -1.38 7.67
CA ASP A 7 6.13 -0.58 6.50
C ASP A 7 4.71 0.01 6.64
N ARG A 8 3.76 -0.78 7.14
CA ARG A 8 2.34 -0.41 7.24
C ARG A 8 2.09 0.85 8.07
N PRO A 9 2.56 0.96 9.33
CA PRO A 9 2.28 2.15 10.13
C PRO A 9 3.00 3.39 9.57
N VAL A 10 4.19 3.25 8.98
CA VAL A 10 4.88 4.39 8.37
C VAL A 10 4.12 4.92 7.15
N MET A 11 3.64 4.03 6.27
CA MET A 11 2.84 4.43 5.12
C MET A 11 1.50 5.06 5.54
N LEU A 12 0.79 4.46 6.50
CA LEU A 12 -0.48 5.01 6.95
C LEU A 12 -0.32 6.34 7.70
N ALA A 13 0.75 6.53 8.47
CA ALA A 13 1.07 7.80 9.09
C ALA A 13 1.41 8.87 8.05
N GLY A 14 2.21 8.53 7.05
CA GLY A 14 2.52 9.43 5.92
C GLY A 14 1.27 9.84 5.14
N ALA A 15 0.39 8.87 4.85
CA ALA A 15 -0.89 9.14 4.19
C ALA A 15 -1.82 9.99 5.06
N GLY A 16 -1.87 9.73 6.37
CA GLY A 16 -2.62 10.55 7.33
C GLY A 16 -2.10 12.00 7.38
N LEU A 17 -0.79 12.21 7.32
CA LEU A 17 -0.19 13.54 7.24
C LEU A 17 -0.56 14.26 5.93
N LEU A 18 -0.60 13.55 4.81
CA LEU A 18 -1.07 14.09 3.53
C LEU A 18 -2.56 14.50 3.62
N ALA A 19 -3.43 13.62 4.10
CA ALA A 19 -4.86 13.90 4.25
C ALA A 19 -5.11 15.08 5.20
N GLY A 20 -4.42 15.09 6.35
CA GLY A 20 -4.48 16.18 7.32
C GLY A 20 -3.98 17.50 6.74
N GLY A 21 -2.87 17.48 6.00
CA GLY A 21 -2.35 18.63 5.27
C GLY A 21 -3.35 19.19 4.26
N MET A 22 -4.03 18.32 3.50
CA MET A 22 -5.09 18.75 2.58
C MET A 22 -6.29 19.36 3.32
N LEU A 23 -6.68 18.83 4.49
CA LEU A 23 -7.78 19.39 5.30
C LEU A 23 -7.46 20.78 5.84
N VAL A 24 -6.23 21.03 6.29
CA VAL A 24 -5.82 22.33 6.84
C VAL A 24 -5.30 23.29 5.76
N GLY A 25 -5.13 22.83 4.52
CA GLY A 25 -4.69 23.61 3.37
C GLY A 25 -5.41 24.94 3.17
N PRO A 26 -6.76 25.02 3.30
CA PRO A 26 -7.50 26.27 3.19
C PRO A 26 -7.09 27.35 4.22
N LEU A 27 -6.52 26.94 5.35
CA LEU A 27 -6.05 27.84 6.40
C LEU A 27 -4.64 28.38 6.14
N ALA A 28 -3.91 27.81 5.18
CA ALA A 28 -2.53 28.18 4.87
C ALA A 28 -2.49 29.41 3.96
N THR A 29 -2.49 30.60 4.58
CA THR A 29 -2.40 31.87 3.85
C THR A 29 -0.99 32.40 3.78
N GLY A 30 -0.61 32.95 2.61
CA GLY A 30 0.70 33.56 2.40
C GLY A 30 1.86 32.58 2.51
N LEU A 31 3.08 33.07 2.26
CA LEU A 31 4.26 32.21 2.22
C LEU A 31 4.57 31.54 3.58
N GLY A 32 4.27 32.24 4.67
CA GLY A 32 4.50 31.74 6.04
C GLY A 32 3.64 30.54 6.42
N GLY A 33 2.43 30.41 5.88
CA GLY A 33 1.58 29.22 6.06
C GLY A 33 1.84 28.15 5.01
N LEU A 34 2.14 28.54 3.77
CA LEU A 34 2.34 27.60 2.66
C LEU A 34 3.65 26.81 2.77
N LEU A 35 4.74 27.40 3.27
CA LEU A 35 6.02 26.71 3.46
C LEU A 35 5.95 25.51 4.44
N PRO A 36 5.43 25.67 5.67
CA PRO A 36 5.31 24.53 6.59
C PRO A 36 4.32 23.49 6.07
N LEU A 37 3.23 23.90 5.41
CA LEU A 37 2.30 22.97 4.77
C LEU A 37 3.01 22.15 3.68
N TRP A 38 3.74 22.82 2.78
CA TRP A 38 4.52 22.17 1.72
C TRP A 38 5.53 21.17 2.30
N ALA A 39 6.26 21.57 3.34
CA ALA A 39 7.22 20.69 4.01
C ALA A 39 6.54 19.46 4.65
N ALA A 40 5.41 19.66 5.33
CA ALA A 40 4.64 18.57 5.94
C ALA A 40 4.11 17.59 4.88
N LEU A 41 3.57 18.09 3.76
CA LEU A 41 3.14 17.26 2.65
C LEU A 41 4.33 16.48 2.03
N GLY A 42 5.49 17.11 1.88
CA GLY A 42 6.72 16.45 1.41
C GLY A 42 7.20 15.32 2.32
N VAL A 43 7.11 15.51 3.65
CA VAL A 43 7.38 14.45 4.64
C VAL A 43 6.37 13.31 4.49
N GLY A 44 5.08 13.62 4.41
CA GLY A 44 4.03 12.63 4.26
C GLY A 44 4.21 11.79 2.99
N TYR A 45 4.47 12.44 1.86
CA TYR A 45 4.76 11.79 0.59
C TYR A 45 6.00 10.89 0.64
N SER A 46 7.08 11.39 1.24
CA SER A 46 8.31 10.60 1.39
C SER A 46 8.10 9.35 2.25
N ALA A 47 7.31 9.48 3.33
CA ALA A 47 6.98 8.38 4.23
C ALA A 47 6.10 7.30 3.56
N THR A 48 5.22 7.67 2.62
CA THR A 48 4.45 6.68 1.85
C THR A 48 5.29 6.00 0.77
N GLN A 49 6.17 6.74 0.08
CA GLN A 49 6.94 6.19 -1.05
C GLN A 49 8.11 5.29 -0.64
N THR A 50 8.84 5.66 0.41
CA THR A 50 10.07 4.95 0.82
C THR A 50 9.85 3.44 1.03
N PRO A 51 8.83 2.99 1.77
CA PRO A 51 8.57 1.57 1.96
C PRO A 51 7.78 0.90 0.81
N ALA A 52 7.32 1.63 -0.21
CA ALA A 52 6.49 1.07 -1.28
C ALA A 52 7.22 -0.04 -2.05
N GLY A 53 8.50 0.16 -2.37
CA GLY A 53 9.31 -0.86 -3.03
C GLY A 53 9.58 -2.10 -2.17
N ARG A 54 9.72 -1.92 -0.84
CA ARG A 54 9.82 -3.03 0.12
C ARG A 54 8.51 -3.82 0.18
N LEU A 55 7.38 -3.12 0.25
CA LEU A 55 6.05 -3.71 0.23
C LEU A 55 5.82 -4.54 -1.04
N LEU A 56 6.13 -4.03 -2.23
CA LEU A 56 5.98 -4.80 -3.47
C LEU A 56 6.88 -6.03 -3.50
N ARG A 57 8.12 -5.93 -3.01
CA ARG A 57 9.08 -7.06 -3.01
C ARG A 57 8.70 -8.19 -2.06
N ARG A 58 8.06 -7.89 -0.92
CA ARG A 58 7.54 -8.93 -0.01
C ARG A 58 6.26 -9.59 -0.52
N SER A 59 5.54 -8.93 -1.42
CA SER A 59 4.25 -9.39 -1.94
C SER A 59 4.37 -10.15 -3.27
N ALA A 60 5.58 -10.46 -3.74
CA ALA A 60 5.81 -11.17 -5.00
C ALA A 60 7.07 -12.05 -4.95
N LEU A 61 6.99 -13.19 -5.63
CA LEU A 61 8.14 -14.04 -5.95
C LEU A 61 9.14 -13.26 -6.82
N PRO A 62 10.45 -13.57 -6.76
CA PRO A 62 11.48 -12.86 -7.52
C PRO A 62 11.17 -12.66 -9.02
N GLU A 63 10.59 -13.68 -9.66
CA GLU A 63 10.19 -13.72 -11.06
C GLU A 63 9.01 -12.79 -11.40
N ASP A 64 8.09 -12.56 -10.46
CA ASP A 64 6.87 -11.76 -10.68
C ASP A 64 7.05 -10.28 -10.33
N ARG A 65 8.13 -9.93 -9.61
CA ARG A 65 8.41 -8.55 -9.19
C ARG A 65 8.34 -7.54 -10.34
N PRO A 66 8.92 -7.77 -11.54
CA PRO A 66 8.85 -6.79 -12.63
C PRO A 66 7.40 -6.46 -13.02
N ALA A 67 6.51 -7.46 -13.06
CA ALA A 67 5.10 -7.24 -13.38
C ALA A 67 4.38 -6.43 -12.28
N LEU A 68 4.65 -6.73 -11.00
CA LEU A 68 4.09 -5.97 -9.88
C LEU A 68 4.55 -4.50 -9.87
N PHE A 69 5.84 -4.24 -10.12
CA PHE A 69 6.37 -2.89 -10.24
C PHE A 69 5.77 -2.14 -11.45
N ALA A 70 5.59 -2.82 -12.58
CA ALA A 70 4.93 -2.23 -13.75
C ALA A 70 3.46 -1.88 -13.46
N ALA A 71 2.72 -2.77 -12.79
CA ALA A 71 1.35 -2.51 -12.38
C ALA A 71 1.26 -1.32 -11.41
N GLN A 72 2.16 -1.24 -10.43
CA GLN A 72 2.20 -0.11 -9.49
C GLN A 72 2.54 1.21 -10.20
N PHE A 73 3.50 1.20 -11.12
CA PHE A 73 3.82 2.36 -11.95
C PHE A 73 2.62 2.81 -12.79
N ALA A 74 1.95 1.87 -13.47
CA ALA A 74 0.78 2.19 -14.28
C ALA A 74 -0.37 2.75 -13.43
N LEU A 75 -0.63 2.16 -12.26
CA LEU A 75 -1.66 2.64 -11.33
C LEU A 75 -1.36 4.05 -10.82
N SER A 76 -0.11 4.35 -10.45
CA SER A 76 0.23 5.70 -9.99
C SER A 76 0.03 6.75 -11.09
N HIS A 77 0.32 6.42 -12.34
CA HIS A 77 0.09 7.29 -13.49
C HIS A 77 -1.40 7.46 -13.79
N ALA A 78 -2.20 6.41 -13.68
CA ALA A 78 -3.66 6.50 -13.81
C ALA A 78 -4.24 7.44 -12.73
N CYS A 79 -3.77 7.33 -11.49
CA CYS A 79 -4.16 8.24 -10.42
C CYS A 79 -3.78 9.70 -10.72
N TRP A 80 -2.57 9.98 -11.22
CA TRP A 80 -2.18 11.32 -11.66
C TRP A 80 -3.04 11.83 -12.82
N LEU A 81 -3.30 10.99 -13.81
CA LEU A 81 -4.12 11.32 -14.97
C LEU A 81 -5.53 11.77 -14.58
N ILE A 82 -6.09 11.21 -13.50
CA ILE A 82 -7.41 11.58 -12.98
C ILE A 82 -7.32 12.81 -12.07
N THR A 83 -6.40 12.80 -11.11
CA THR A 83 -6.36 13.81 -10.04
C THR A 83 -5.85 15.17 -10.53
N TYR A 84 -4.97 15.21 -11.54
CA TYR A 84 -4.45 16.48 -12.07
C TYR A 84 -5.53 17.32 -12.77
N PRO A 85 -6.30 16.78 -13.75
CA PRO A 85 -7.43 17.49 -14.32
C PRO A 85 -8.48 17.83 -13.26
N LEU A 86 -8.79 16.91 -12.35
CA LEU A 86 -9.78 17.14 -11.30
C LEU A 86 -9.40 18.35 -10.43
N ALA A 87 -8.15 18.41 -9.96
CA ALA A 87 -7.66 19.53 -9.16
C ALA A 87 -7.63 20.84 -9.95
N GLY A 88 -7.22 20.81 -11.22
CA GLY A 88 -7.23 21.99 -12.09
C GLY A 88 -8.65 22.52 -12.34
N MET A 89 -9.59 21.64 -12.67
CA MET A 89 -10.99 21.99 -12.92
C MET A 89 -11.68 22.50 -11.65
N LEU A 90 -11.50 21.84 -10.50
CA LEU A 90 -12.04 22.31 -9.22
C LEU A 90 -11.41 23.63 -8.80
N GLY A 91 -10.10 23.79 -9.00
CA GLY A 91 -9.40 25.03 -8.69
C GLY A 91 -9.95 26.22 -9.48
N ALA A 92 -10.24 26.00 -10.77
CA ALA A 92 -10.82 27.02 -11.64
C ALA A 92 -12.31 27.29 -11.37
N ALA A 93 -13.10 26.25 -11.07
CA ALA A 93 -14.55 26.36 -10.96
C ALA A 93 -15.05 26.70 -9.53
N ALA A 94 -14.38 26.19 -8.50
CA ALA A 94 -14.81 26.26 -7.10
C ALA A 94 -13.75 26.85 -6.15
N GLY A 95 -12.56 27.17 -6.66
CA GLY A 95 -11.46 27.75 -5.89
C GLY A 95 -10.58 26.71 -5.18
N LEU A 96 -9.50 27.21 -4.58
CA LEU A 96 -8.46 26.36 -3.96
C LEU A 96 -8.96 25.67 -2.69
N ASP A 97 -9.78 26.35 -1.88
CA ASP A 97 -10.30 25.78 -0.62
C ASP A 97 -11.15 24.53 -0.88
N ALA A 98 -12.09 24.62 -1.82
CA ALA A 98 -12.91 23.48 -2.24
C ALA A 98 -12.05 22.35 -2.83
N THR A 99 -11.00 22.70 -3.59
CA THR A 99 -10.07 21.73 -4.16
C THR A 99 -9.29 20.98 -3.08
N PHE A 100 -8.77 21.68 -2.06
CA PHE A 100 -8.11 21.06 -0.91
C PHE A 100 -9.03 20.08 -0.18
N LEU A 101 -10.28 20.46 0.10
CA LEU A 101 -11.25 19.60 0.76
C LEU A 101 -11.62 18.38 -0.09
N ALA A 102 -11.77 18.54 -1.40
CA ALA A 102 -12.01 17.43 -2.31
C ALA A 102 -10.83 16.44 -2.34
N MET A 103 -9.59 16.96 -2.41
CA MET A 103 -8.39 16.11 -2.38
C MET A 103 -8.22 15.42 -1.02
N ALA A 104 -8.59 16.09 0.08
CA ALA A 104 -8.63 15.48 1.40
C ALA A 104 -9.61 14.30 1.45
N ALA A 105 -10.82 14.45 0.91
CA ALA A 105 -11.81 13.38 0.86
C ALA A 105 -11.30 12.17 0.05
N ILE A 106 -10.68 12.40 -1.10
CA ILE A 106 -10.06 11.34 -1.91
C ILE A 106 -8.94 10.64 -1.13
N SER A 107 -8.08 11.42 -0.47
CA SER A 107 -6.98 10.88 0.33
C SER A 107 -7.48 10.01 1.49
N LEU A 108 -8.52 10.46 2.21
CA LEU A 108 -9.18 9.69 3.25
C LEU A 108 -9.81 8.40 2.70
N GLY A 109 -10.50 8.48 1.56
CA GLY A 109 -11.04 7.31 0.87
C GLY A 109 -9.97 6.28 0.52
N ALA A 110 -8.81 6.74 0.01
CA ALA A 110 -7.68 5.87 -0.28
C ALA A 110 -7.07 5.23 0.98
N ILE A 111 -6.99 5.96 2.09
CA ILE A 111 -6.54 5.43 3.39
C ILE A 111 -7.51 4.35 3.89
N LEU A 112 -8.81 4.58 3.80
CA LEU A 112 -9.83 3.61 4.20
C LEU A 112 -9.76 2.35 3.34
N ALA A 113 -9.67 2.51 2.02
CA ALA A 113 -9.48 1.41 1.08
C ALA A 113 -8.21 0.62 1.42
N ALA A 114 -7.07 1.29 1.62
CA ALA A 114 -5.82 0.67 2.03
C ALA A 114 -5.98 -0.10 3.34
N ARG A 115 -6.66 0.45 4.35
CA ARG A 115 -6.90 -0.26 5.61
C ARG A 115 -7.80 -1.49 5.46
N ALA A 116 -8.75 -1.46 4.52
CA ALA A 116 -9.67 -2.55 4.26
C ALA A 116 -8.98 -3.71 3.51
N VAL A 117 -8.18 -3.39 2.48
CA VAL A 117 -7.50 -4.40 1.66
C VAL A 117 -6.16 -4.85 2.23
N TRP A 118 -5.54 -4.07 3.12
CA TRP A 118 -4.26 -4.37 3.75
C TRP A 118 -4.40 -4.63 5.25
N PRO A 119 -4.57 -5.91 5.65
CA PRO A 119 -4.76 -6.29 7.05
C PRO A 119 -3.55 -5.90 7.91
N ALA A 120 -3.80 -5.61 9.18
CA ALA A 120 -2.74 -5.27 10.14
C ALA A 120 -1.91 -6.49 10.57
N GLN A 121 -2.52 -7.67 10.50
CA GLN A 121 -1.88 -8.96 10.72
C GLN A 121 -1.61 -9.56 9.34
N ASP A 122 -0.39 -9.38 8.86
CA ASP A 122 0.11 -9.93 7.61
C ASP A 122 1.36 -10.75 7.95
N PRO A 123 1.18 -11.93 8.59
CA PRO A 123 2.30 -12.77 8.98
C PRO A 123 3.05 -13.20 7.72
N GLY A 124 4.33 -12.83 7.65
CA GLY A 124 5.17 -13.09 6.49
C GLY A 124 5.22 -14.57 6.13
N GLU A 125 5.12 -15.46 7.12
CA GLU A 125 5.01 -16.90 6.93
C GLU A 125 3.66 -17.42 7.43
N ILE A 126 2.94 -18.15 6.58
CA ILE A 126 1.66 -18.75 6.94
C ILE A 126 1.82 -20.26 6.97
N ALA A 127 1.51 -20.87 8.12
CA ALA A 127 1.44 -22.32 8.23
C ALA A 127 0.22 -22.83 7.44
N HIS A 128 0.46 -23.58 6.36
CA HIS A 128 -0.59 -24.16 5.54
C HIS A 128 -0.24 -25.60 5.12
N SER A 129 -1.24 -26.33 4.64
CA SER A 129 -1.11 -27.74 4.23
C SER A 129 -1.73 -27.95 2.87
N HIS A 130 -1.01 -28.60 1.97
CA HIS A 130 -1.53 -29.02 0.67
C HIS A 130 -1.91 -30.49 0.75
N ALA A 131 -3.21 -30.78 0.82
CA ALA A 131 -3.73 -32.15 0.76
C ALA A 131 -3.75 -32.69 -0.68
N ASP A 132 -3.74 -31.77 -1.66
CA ASP A 132 -4.02 -32.06 -3.07
C ASP A 132 -2.74 -32.23 -3.92
N LEU A 133 -1.58 -31.86 -3.37
CA LEU A 133 -0.29 -32.04 -4.04
C LEU A 133 0.25 -33.46 -3.85
N ALA A 134 0.88 -34.01 -4.89
CA ALA A 134 1.57 -35.28 -4.81
C ALA A 134 2.69 -35.22 -3.75
N LEU A 135 2.91 -36.33 -3.02
CA LEU A 135 3.81 -36.38 -1.85
C LEU A 135 5.29 -36.11 -2.16
N ASP A 136 5.65 -36.20 -3.44
CA ASP A 136 6.97 -35.96 -4.03
C ASP A 136 7.08 -34.61 -4.75
N HIS A 137 6.02 -33.78 -4.70
CA HIS A 137 6.02 -32.49 -5.36
C HIS A 137 7.17 -31.61 -4.83
N PRO A 138 7.96 -30.94 -5.70
CA PRO A 138 9.14 -30.16 -5.29
C PRO A 138 8.83 -29.10 -4.23
N HIS A 139 7.61 -28.56 -4.25
CA HIS A 139 7.10 -27.61 -3.26
C HIS A 139 7.03 -28.17 -1.82
N LEU A 140 6.93 -29.49 -1.66
CA LEU A 140 6.90 -30.17 -0.35
C LEU A 140 8.27 -30.70 0.08
N ALA A 141 9.34 -30.44 -0.71
CA ALA A 141 10.66 -31.04 -0.51
C ALA A 141 11.36 -30.57 0.79
N GLU A 142 10.98 -29.41 1.32
CA GLU A 142 11.55 -28.87 2.57
C GLU A 142 10.84 -29.37 3.84
N VAL A 143 9.82 -30.23 3.69
CA VAL A 143 8.93 -30.66 4.79
C VAL A 143 9.11 -32.15 5.08
N PRO A 144 9.45 -32.55 6.32
CA PRO A 144 9.57 -33.97 6.69
C PRO A 144 8.29 -34.77 6.39
N PRO A 145 8.39 -36.02 5.90
CA PRO A 145 7.23 -36.81 5.53
C PRO A 145 6.36 -37.18 6.74
N GLY A 146 5.04 -36.93 6.64
CA GLY A 146 4.02 -37.34 7.62
C GLY A 146 2.59 -37.00 7.14
N PRO A 147 1.54 -37.65 7.70
CA PRO A 147 0.15 -37.35 7.36
C PRO A 147 -0.23 -35.94 7.85
N GLY A 148 -0.83 -35.12 6.98
CA GLY A 148 -1.25 -33.75 7.31
C GLY A 148 -0.12 -32.71 7.34
N ARG A 149 0.89 -32.84 6.45
CA ARG A 149 2.05 -31.92 6.35
C ARG A 149 1.60 -30.46 6.39
N ARG A 150 1.88 -29.81 7.51
CA ARG A 150 1.86 -28.35 7.67
C ARG A 150 3.27 -27.84 7.46
N HIS A 151 3.41 -26.84 6.62
CA HIS A 151 4.67 -26.17 6.38
C HIS A 151 4.47 -24.66 6.34
N THR A 152 5.56 -23.96 6.59
CA THR A 152 5.58 -22.54 6.89
C THR A 152 6.65 -21.92 6.00
N HIS A 153 6.22 -21.13 5.02
CA HIS A 153 7.10 -20.34 4.17
C HIS A 153 6.45 -18.99 3.88
N SER A 154 7.21 -18.08 3.26
CA SER A 154 6.68 -16.79 2.85
C SER A 154 5.47 -16.98 1.94
N PHE A 155 4.29 -16.50 2.33
CA PHE A 155 3.06 -16.73 1.56
C PHE A 155 2.84 -15.59 0.56
N VAL A 156 2.75 -15.93 -0.73
CA VAL A 156 2.60 -15.01 -1.86
C VAL A 156 1.48 -15.54 -2.75
N ILE A 157 0.63 -14.68 -3.35
CA ILE A 157 -0.37 -15.16 -4.32
C ILE A 157 0.39 -15.62 -5.57
N ASP A 158 0.32 -16.91 -5.85
CA ASP A 158 0.97 -17.56 -6.97
C ASP A 158 0.05 -18.67 -7.55
N SER A 159 0.58 -19.46 -8.49
CA SER A 159 -0.18 -20.55 -9.12
C SER A 159 -0.60 -21.68 -8.18
N LEU A 160 0.10 -21.86 -7.05
CA LEU A 160 -0.21 -22.84 -6.01
C LEU A 160 -1.05 -22.23 -4.88
N HIS A 161 -1.08 -20.91 -4.76
CA HIS A 161 -1.80 -20.13 -3.75
C HIS A 161 -2.63 -19.01 -4.40
N PRO A 162 -3.72 -19.34 -5.12
CA PRO A 162 -4.51 -18.34 -5.83
C PRO A 162 -5.28 -17.40 -4.88
N ASP A 163 -5.54 -17.85 -3.65
CA ASP A 163 -6.34 -17.14 -2.67
C ASP A 163 -5.59 -17.02 -1.33
N TRP A 164 -5.86 -15.93 -0.62
CA TRP A 164 -5.44 -15.81 0.78
C TRP A 164 -6.19 -16.81 1.66
N PRO A 165 -5.49 -17.51 2.57
CA PRO A 165 -6.11 -18.46 3.47
C PRO A 165 -7.11 -17.73 4.36
N ARG A 166 -8.35 -18.22 4.36
CA ARG A 166 -9.41 -17.66 5.21
C ARG A 166 -9.15 -18.10 6.66
N PRO A 167 -9.23 -17.22 7.65
CA PRO A 167 -9.20 -17.63 9.05
C PRO A 167 -10.37 -18.58 9.31
N ALA A 168 -10.08 -19.69 10.00
CA ALA A 168 -11.08 -20.64 10.47
C ALA A 168 -11.92 -20.05 11.62
#